data_AF-A0A7S1D956-F1
#
_entry.id   AF-A0A7S1D956-F1
#
_cell.length_a   1.000
_cell.length_b   1.000
_cell.length_c   1.000
_cell.angle_alpha   90.00
_cell.angle_beta   90.00
_cell.angle_gamma   90.00
#
_symmetry.space_group_name_H-M   'P 1'
#
loop_
_entity.id
_entity.type
_entity.pdbx_description
1 polymer ?
#
loop_
_entity_poly.entity_id
_entity_poly.type
_entity_poly.pdbx_seq_one_letter_code
_entity_poly.pdbx_strand_id
1 'polypeptide(L)'
;FEDTTTTTKIITTPTTTSTPSSDESKQRRRLWEEIDDIPAWMKEYFAWHAATRSTLSESNWKDNRYLIMTCTIKHDHCGGVSDRLKPLPLLLLLAHRTKRLLLIKWNRPCNLEEFLIPNALNWTTP
;
A
#
# COMPACT_ATOMS: atom_id res chain seq x y z
N PHE A 1 1.99 27.71 61.69
CA PHE A 1 1.64 26.41 61.08
C PHE A 1 1.14 26.68 59.68
N GLU A 2 1.81 26.38 58.58
CA GLU A 2 3.17 25.95 58.24
C GLU A 2 3.20 26.13 56.71
N ASP A 3 4.31 26.64 56.18
CA ASP A 3 4.51 26.86 54.75
C ASP A 3 4.41 25.57 53.93
N THR A 4 3.88 25.64 52.70
CA THR A 4 4.40 24.79 51.62
C THR A 4 4.14 25.38 50.23
N THR A 5 5.15 26.09 49.73
CA THR A 5 5.34 26.45 48.33
C THR A 5 5.56 25.17 47.51
N THR A 6 4.64 24.83 46.60
CA THR A 6 4.86 23.74 45.63
C THR A 6 5.22 24.33 44.28
N THR A 7 6.52 24.29 43.95
CA THR A 7 7.09 24.64 42.66
C THR A 7 6.78 23.54 41.63
N THR A 8 5.89 23.80 40.69
CA THR A 8 5.67 22.94 39.53
C THR A 8 6.82 23.11 38.53
N LYS A 9 7.73 22.14 38.45
CA LYS A 9 8.72 22.02 37.38
C LYS A 9 8.05 21.37 36.16
N ILE A 10 7.82 22.14 35.10
CA ILE A 10 7.44 21.58 33.80
C ILE A 10 8.72 21.02 33.15
N ILE A 11 8.79 19.69 33.06
CA ILE A 11 9.85 18.96 32.39
C ILE A 11 9.56 19.03 30.89
N THR A 12 10.31 19.87 30.16
CA THR A 12 10.35 19.85 28.70
C THR A 12 11.06 18.57 28.25
N THR A 13 10.30 17.56 27.83
CA THR A 13 10.87 16.41 27.12
C THR A 13 11.29 16.84 25.71
N PRO A 14 12.55 16.62 25.30
CA PRO A 14 12.97 16.88 23.93
C PRO A 14 12.31 15.87 22.98
N THR A 15 11.44 16.37 22.10
CA THR A 15 10.94 15.68 20.93
C THR A 15 12.14 15.27 20.07
N THR A 16 12.57 14.02 20.22
CA THR A 16 13.57 13.43 19.35
C THR A 16 12.86 13.04 18.06
N THR A 17 12.91 13.95 17.08
CA THR A 17 12.65 13.68 15.68
C THR A 17 13.64 12.61 15.22
N SER A 18 13.25 11.34 15.28
CA SER A 18 14.00 10.27 14.65
C SER A 18 13.83 10.39 13.14
N THR A 19 14.86 10.89 12.48
CA THR A 19 15.10 10.73 11.05
C THR A 19 14.90 9.26 10.66
N PRO A 20 14.08 8.90 9.66
CA PRO A 20 13.97 7.52 9.23
C PRO A 20 15.34 7.10 8.65
N SER A 21 15.98 6.19 9.38
CA SER A 21 17.24 5.56 9.03
C SER A 21 17.10 4.83 7.69
N SER A 22 18.13 4.93 6.85
CA SER A 22 18.30 4.24 5.56
C SER A 22 18.25 2.70 5.64
N ASP A 23 18.02 2.16 6.82
CA ASP A 23 17.88 0.73 7.13
C ASP A 23 16.43 0.22 6.98
N GLU A 24 15.39 1.05 7.22
CA GLU A 24 13.99 0.64 6.98
C GLU A 24 13.71 0.33 5.51
N SER A 25 14.43 1.00 4.61
CA SER A 25 14.34 0.84 3.15
C SER A 25 14.82 -0.55 2.69
N LYS A 26 15.78 -1.15 3.41
CA LYS A 26 16.27 -2.52 3.15
C LYS A 26 15.47 -3.57 3.93
N GLN A 27 14.83 -3.17 5.04
CA GLN A 27 14.08 -4.05 5.94
C GLN A 27 12.66 -4.39 5.43
N ARG A 28 12.18 -3.80 4.33
CA ARG A 28 11.05 -4.38 3.58
C ARG A 28 11.55 -5.59 2.77
N ARG A 29 12.11 -6.58 3.45
CA ARG A 29 12.26 -7.93 2.91
C ARG A 29 10.93 -8.29 2.28
N ARG A 30 10.96 -8.90 1.11
CA ARG A 30 9.75 -9.36 0.45
C ARG A 30 9.15 -10.45 1.36
N LEU A 31 8.32 -10.06 2.32
CA LEU A 31 7.78 -10.95 3.36
C LEU A 31 7.10 -12.20 2.76
N TRP A 32 6.64 -12.09 1.51
CA TRP A 32 6.05 -13.16 0.73
C TRP A 32 7.04 -14.17 0.14
N GLU A 33 8.34 -13.87 0.09
CA GLU A 33 9.38 -14.81 -0.33
C GLU A 33 9.59 -15.91 0.72
N GLU A 34 9.46 -15.56 1.99
CA GLU A 34 9.64 -16.44 3.16
C GLU A 34 8.39 -17.25 3.52
N ILE A 35 7.25 -17.01 2.86
CA ILE A 35 6.01 -17.77 3.09
C ILE A 35 5.98 -18.96 2.13
N ASP A 36 6.03 -20.17 2.69
CA ASP A 36 6.06 -21.43 1.94
C ASP A 36 4.73 -21.71 1.20
N ASP A 37 3.59 -21.25 1.75
CA ASP A 37 2.25 -21.56 1.24
C ASP A 37 1.72 -20.62 0.14
N ILE A 38 2.55 -19.72 -0.40
CA ILE A 38 2.13 -18.84 -1.51
C ILE A 38 2.36 -19.55 -2.85
N PRO A 39 1.33 -19.68 -3.71
CA PRO A 39 1.47 -20.28 -5.04
C PRO A 39 2.57 -19.62 -5.89
N ALA A 40 3.33 -20.43 -6.63
CA ALA A 40 4.44 -19.95 -7.46
C ALA A 40 4.02 -18.82 -8.42
N TRP A 41 2.86 -18.95 -9.07
CA TRP A 41 2.33 -17.93 -10.00
C TRP A 41 2.13 -16.56 -9.34
N MET A 42 1.84 -16.53 -8.03
CA MET A 42 1.63 -15.30 -7.28
C MET A 42 2.97 -14.65 -6.95
N LYS A 43 3.98 -15.43 -6.55
CA LYS A 43 5.36 -14.96 -6.36
C LYS A 43 5.92 -14.38 -7.66
N GLU A 44 5.71 -15.09 -8.78
CA GLU A 44 6.07 -14.62 -10.12
C GLU A 44 5.38 -13.29 -10.47
N TYR A 45 4.09 -13.16 -10.14
CA TYR A 45 3.36 -11.92 -10.39
C TYR A 45 3.89 -10.76 -9.57
N PHE A 46 4.17 -10.96 -8.28
CA PHE A 46 4.70 -9.91 -7.41
C PHE A 46 6.08 -9.43 -7.88
N ALA A 47 6.96 -10.36 -8.26
CA ALA A 47 8.27 -10.03 -8.84
C ALA A 47 8.13 -9.25 -10.16
N TRP A 48 7.30 -9.75 -11.09
CA TRP A 48 7.05 -9.09 -12.37
C TRP A 48 6.44 -7.70 -12.19
N HIS A 49 5.42 -7.56 -11.35
CA HIS A 49 4.73 -6.31 -11.11
C HIS A 49 5.66 -5.24 -10.53
N ALA A 50 6.50 -5.61 -9.55
CA ALA A 50 7.49 -4.70 -8.99
C ALA A 50 8.52 -4.25 -10.05
N ALA A 51 9.03 -5.18 -10.85
CA ALA A 51 9.96 -4.87 -11.93
C ALA A 51 9.33 -3.94 -12.99
N THR A 52 8.14 -4.28 -13.50
CA THR A 52 7.43 -3.46 -14.49
C THR A 52 7.13 -2.07 -13.94
N ARG A 53 6.63 -1.95 -12.71
CA ARG A 53 6.40 -0.63 -12.08
C ARG A 53 7.67 0.20 -11.95
N SER A 54 8.81 -0.41 -11.63
CA SER A 54 10.08 0.34 -11.51
C SER A 54 10.54 0.97 -12.82
N THR A 55 10.04 0.47 -13.95
CA THR A 55 10.34 1.00 -15.28
C THR A 55 9.30 1.98 -15.81
N LEU A 56 8.18 2.19 -15.11
CA LEU A 56 7.12 3.10 -15.56
C LEU A 56 7.60 4.55 -15.56
N SER A 57 7.32 5.25 -16.65
CA SER A 57 7.57 6.67 -16.84
C SER A 57 6.40 7.32 -17.59
N GLU A 58 6.38 8.65 -17.60
CA GLU A 58 5.43 9.41 -18.42
C GLU A 58 5.55 9.12 -19.93
N SER A 59 6.71 8.64 -20.36
CA SER A 59 6.96 8.32 -21.77
C SER A 59 6.49 6.92 -22.19
N ASN A 60 6.34 5.96 -21.27
CA ASN A 60 6.07 4.56 -21.61
C ASN A 60 4.80 3.97 -20.98
N TRP A 61 4.01 4.77 -20.25
CA TRP A 61 2.80 4.27 -19.59
C TRP A 61 1.81 3.64 -20.59
N LYS A 62 1.75 4.14 -21.83
CA LYS A 62 0.86 3.61 -22.88
C LYS A 62 1.27 2.23 -23.39
N ASP A 63 2.53 1.85 -23.22
CA ASP A 63 3.05 0.55 -23.67
C ASP A 63 2.70 -0.57 -22.68
N ASN A 64 2.25 -0.19 -21.48
CA ASN A 64 1.87 -1.11 -20.43
C ASN A 64 0.35 -1.34 -20.40
N ARG A 65 -0.04 -2.51 -19.91
CA ARG A 65 -1.47 -2.87 -19.75
C ARG A 65 -1.83 -2.84 -18.27
N TYR A 66 -3.02 -2.32 -18.00
CA TYR A 66 -3.51 -2.13 -16.63
C TYR A 66 -4.81 -2.90 -16.40
N LEU A 67 -5.00 -3.31 -15.16
CA LEU A 67 -6.27 -3.74 -14.60
C LEU A 67 -6.51 -2.87 -13.37
N ILE A 68 -7.40 -1.88 -13.48
CA ILE A 68 -7.62 -0.89 -12.43
C ILE A 68 -8.98 -1.15 -11.78
N MET A 69 -8.97 -1.48 -10.49
CA MET A 69 -10.18 -1.50 -9.68
C MET A 69 -10.49 -0.09 -9.20
N THR A 70 -11.59 0.50 -9.67
CA THR A 70 -11.94 1.89 -9.37
C THR A 70 -13.20 1.99 -8.50
N CYS A 71 -13.13 2.77 -7.42
CA CYS A 71 -14.29 3.34 -6.75
C CYS A 71 -13.98 4.80 -6.39
N THR A 72 -14.41 5.68 -7.30
CA THR A 72 -14.27 7.13 -7.13
C THR A 72 -15.56 7.79 -6.64
N ILE A 73 -15.46 8.99 -6.06
CA ILE A 73 -16.60 9.85 -5.70
C ILE A 73 -17.54 10.11 -6.89
N LYS A 74 -17.04 10.01 -8.13
CA LYS A 74 -17.85 10.18 -9.35
C LYS A 74 -18.78 9.01 -9.65
N HIS A 75 -18.62 7.85 -8.99
CA HIS A 75 -19.54 6.73 -9.17
C HIS A 75 -20.63 6.78 -8.11
N ASP A 76 -21.88 6.70 -8.57
CA ASP A 76 -23.07 6.77 -7.70
C ASP A 76 -23.09 5.66 -6.65
N HIS A 77 -22.60 4.46 -6.99
CA HIS A 77 -22.50 3.32 -6.07
C HIS A 77 -21.30 2.43 -6.41
N CYS A 78 -20.53 2.01 -5.39
CA CYS A 78 -19.51 0.97 -5.52
C CYS A 78 -19.66 -0.17 -4.49
N GLY A 79 -20.86 -0.34 -3.90
CA GLY A 79 -21.08 -1.29 -2.81
C GLY A 79 -20.34 -0.94 -1.52
N GLY A 80 -20.36 -1.85 -0.56
CA GLY A 80 -19.61 -1.74 0.70
C GLY A 80 -18.14 -2.13 0.55
N VAL A 81 -17.40 -2.09 1.67
CA VAL A 81 -15.98 -2.52 1.68
C VAL A 81 -15.83 -3.97 1.24
N SER A 82 -16.70 -4.85 1.72
CA SER A 82 -16.71 -6.27 1.35
C SER A 82 -16.89 -6.47 -0.16
N ASP A 83 -17.84 -5.78 -0.79
CA ASP A 83 -18.12 -5.91 -2.23
C ASP A 83 -16.92 -5.55 -3.09
N ARG A 84 -16.10 -4.61 -2.61
CA ARG A 84 -14.93 -4.10 -3.31
C ARG A 84 -13.69 -4.96 -3.08
N LEU A 85 -13.50 -5.50 -1.86
CA LEU A 85 -12.32 -6.30 -1.54
C LEU A 85 -12.48 -7.78 -1.88
N LYS A 86 -13.70 -8.33 -1.83
CA LYS A 86 -14.00 -9.73 -2.18
C LYS A 86 -13.46 -10.19 -3.55
N PRO A 87 -13.53 -9.38 -4.63
CA PRO A 87 -13.00 -9.81 -5.93
C PRO A 87 -11.47 -9.76 -6.04
N LEU A 88 -10.73 -9.23 -5.06
CA LEU A 88 -9.28 -9.03 -5.18
C LEU A 88 -8.48 -10.30 -5.53
N PRO A 89 -8.73 -11.49 -4.93
CA PRO A 89 -8.00 -12.69 -5.32
C PRO A 89 -8.22 -13.08 -6.79
N LEU A 90 -9.45 -12.90 -7.29
CA LEU A 90 -9.77 -13.15 -8.70
C LEU A 90 -9.09 -12.13 -9.61
N LEU A 91 -9.13 -10.85 -9.24
CA LEU A 91 -8.49 -9.78 -10.00
C LEU A 91 -6.97 -9.96 -10.06
N LEU A 92 -6.35 -10.44 -8.99
CA LEU A 92 -4.93 -10.77 -8.94
C LEU A 92 -4.58 -11.90 -9.91
N LEU A 93 -5.35 -12.99 -9.90
CA LEU A 93 -5.18 -14.09 -10.85
C LEU A 93 -5.38 -13.63 -12.30
N LEU A 94 -6.39 -12.80 -12.55
CA LEU A 94 -6.67 -12.23 -13.87
C LEU A 94 -5.52 -11.33 -14.34
N ALA A 95 -4.98 -10.49 -13.46
CA ALA A 95 -3.86 -9.61 -13.75
C ALA A 95 -2.59 -10.41 -14.09
N HIS A 96 -2.32 -11.51 -13.39
CA HIS A 96 -1.25 -12.44 -13.71
C HIS A 96 -1.45 -13.07 -15.10
N ARG A 97 -2.63 -13.67 -15.35
CA ARG A 97 -2.93 -14.37 -16.61
C ARG A 97 -2.90 -13.46 -17.83
N THR A 98 -3.34 -12.22 -17.65
CA THR A 98 -3.42 -11.23 -18.74
C THR A 98 -2.20 -10.31 -18.82
N LYS A 99 -1.19 -10.51 -17.96
CA LYS A 99 0.00 -9.65 -17.84
C LYS A 99 -0.38 -8.17 -17.80
N ARG A 100 -1.15 -7.80 -16.78
CA ARG A 100 -1.61 -6.43 -16.50
C ARG A 100 -1.15 -6.00 -15.11
N LEU A 101 -0.77 -4.74 -14.98
CA LEU A 101 -0.53 -4.12 -13.67
C LEU A 101 -1.86 -3.96 -12.94
N LEU A 102 -2.03 -4.69 -11.84
CA LEU A 102 -3.16 -4.54 -10.93
C LEU A 102 -2.95 -3.27 -10.10
N LEU A 103 -3.88 -2.33 -10.23
CA LEU A 103 -3.92 -1.09 -9.48
C LEU A 103 -5.28 -0.92 -8.83
N ILE A 104 -5.32 -0.20 -7.71
CA ILE A 104 -6.57 0.11 -7.01
C ILE A 104 -6.66 1.63 -6.88
N LYS A 105 -7.76 2.21 -7.38
CA LYS A 105 -8.11 3.61 -7.17
C LYS A 105 -9.40 3.71 -6.38
N TRP A 106 -9.29 4.06 -5.12
CA TRP A 106 -10.42 4.14 -4.22
C TRP A 106 -10.33 5.44 -3.44
N ASN A 107 -11.34 6.31 -3.53
CA ASN A 107 -11.39 7.56 -2.77
C ASN A 107 -12.76 7.84 -2.12
N ARG A 108 -13.67 6.86 -2.08
CA ARG A 108 -14.98 6.98 -1.44
C ARG A 108 -15.17 5.92 -0.35
N PRO A 109 -15.47 6.27 0.91
CA PRO A 109 -15.58 7.63 1.46
C PRO A 109 -14.22 8.33 1.65
N CYS A 110 -13.12 7.58 1.62
CA CYS A 110 -11.75 8.02 1.87
C CYS A 110 -10.77 7.18 1.04
N ASN A 111 -9.48 7.48 1.11
CA ASN A 111 -8.47 6.74 0.37
C ASN A 111 -8.23 5.37 1.00
N LEU A 112 -8.06 4.33 0.18
CA LEU A 112 -7.83 2.97 0.70
C LEU A 112 -6.51 2.88 1.46
N GLU A 113 -5.53 3.68 1.07
CA GLU A 113 -4.20 3.81 1.65
C GLU A 113 -4.22 4.24 3.13
N GLU A 114 -5.31 4.83 3.60
CA GLU A 114 -5.52 5.18 5.01
C GLU A 114 -5.76 3.94 5.89
N PHE A 115 -6.19 2.81 5.31
CA PHE A 115 -6.56 1.58 6.02
C PHE A 115 -5.68 0.40 5.62
N LEU A 116 -5.28 0.33 4.35
CA LEU A 116 -4.44 -0.73 3.81
C LEU A 116 -3.15 -0.11 3.27
N ILE A 117 -2.04 -0.36 3.95
CA ILE A 117 -0.73 0.10 3.50
C ILE A 117 -0.16 -0.94 2.52
N PRO A 118 0.21 -0.56 1.28
CA PRO A 118 0.78 -1.49 0.31
C PRO A 118 2.08 -2.12 0.84
N ASN A 119 2.17 -3.45 0.85
CA ASN A 119 3.33 -4.21 1.35
C ASN A 119 4.01 -5.05 0.25
N ALA A 120 3.57 -6.29 0.05
CA ALA A 120 4.09 -7.26 -0.91
C ALA A 120 3.93 -6.78 -2.35
N LEU A 121 2.83 -6.08 -2.62
CA LEU A 121 2.44 -5.57 -3.93
C LEU A 121 2.10 -4.09 -3.79
N ASN A 122 2.80 -3.23 -4.54
CA ASN A 122 2.47 -1.80 -4.57
C ASN A 122 1.31 -1.53 -5.54
N TRP A 123 0.08 -1.65 -5.06
CA TRP A 123 -1.14 -1.50 -5.87
C TRP A 123 -1.60 -0.05 -6.08
N THR A 124 -0.88 0.96 -5.57
CA THR A 124 -1.31 2.36 -5.69
C THR A 124 -1.24 2.85 -7.13
N THR A 125 -2.18 3.70 -7.53
CA THR A 125 -2.06 4.45 -8.78
C THR A 125 -0.99 5.54 -8.63
N PRO A 126 -0.04 5.68 -9.57
CA PRO A 126 0.86 6.83 -9.61
C PRO A 126 0.11 8.14 -9.89
#